data_AF-A0A7X8EZA2-F1
#
_entry.id   AF-A0A7X8EZA2-F1
#
_cell.length_a   1.000
_cell.length_b   1.000
_cell.length_c   1.000
_cell.angle_alpha   90.00
_cell.angle_beta   90.00
_cell.angle_gamma   90.00
#
_symmetry.space_group_name_H-M   'P 1'
#
loop_
_entity.id
_entity.type
_entity.pdbx_description
1 polymer ?
#
loop_
_entity_poly.entity_id
_entity_poly.type
_entity_poly.pdbx_seq_one_letter_code
_entity_poly.pdbx_strand_id
1 'polypeptide(L)'
;MEMNEKQLIELHILLDRLFENEITEKDILTIQTIIQNNPAMLRYYFRCVELKSGLHQLKSLDTVCSPLGQNYDDMFWELAQYEKTAPAVALPRAQPAAPPEIMHTLDRLPSERKISKTSIFSLIVSAVAILFLVLFARFAPPKS
;
A
#
# COMPACT_ATOMS: atom_id res chain seq x y z
N MET A 1 31.53 3.38 -4.38
CA MET A 1 31.20 3.82 -3.01
C MET A 1 30.12 2.87 -2.53
N GLU A 2 30.51 1.84 -1.78
CA GLU A 2 29.59 0.78 -1.38
C GLU A 2 28.59 1.34 -0.37
N MET A 3 27.31 1.27 -0.72
CA MET A 3 26.25 1.59 0.23
C MET A 3 26.18 0.45 1.23
N ASN A 4 26.35 0.77 2.50
CA ASN A 4 26.15 -0.17 3.59
C ASN A 4 24.68 -0.62 3.56
N GLU A 5 24.43 -1.83 3.05
CA GLU A 5 23.09 -2.36 2.78
C GLU A 5 22.19 -2.30 4.02
N LYS A 6 22.78 -2.49 5.21
CA LYS A 6 22.06 -2.40 6.49
C LYS A 6 21.52 -0.99 6.75
N GLN A 7 22.33 0.03 6.49
CA GLN A 7 21.91 1.43 6.66
C GLN A 7 20.88 1.85 5.62
N LEU A 8 20.92 1.27 4.41
CA LEU A 8 19.89 1.52 3.41
C LEU A 8 18.56 0.92 3.83
N ILE A 9 18.54 -0.34 4.28
CA ILE A 9 17.31 -1.01 4.73
C ILE A 9 16.72 -0.26 5.93
N GLU A 10 17.57 0.13 6.88
CA GLU A 10 17.16 0.92 8.05
C GLU A 10 16.57 2.27 7.62
N LEU A 11 17.23 3.01 6.74
CA LEU A 11 16.71 4.27 6.22
C LEU A 11 15.39 4.08 5.47
N HIS A 12 15.25 3.01 4.67
CA HIS A 12 14.02 2.73 3.93
C HIS A 12 12.83 2.53 4.88
N ILE A 13 13.00 1.70 5.92
CA ILE A 13 11.95 1.45 6.92
C ILE A 13 11.59 2.73 7.67
N LEU A 14 12.58 3.54 8.04
CA LEU A 14 12.35 4.82 8.72
C LEU A 14 11.63 5.82 7.82
N LEU A 15 11.93 5.82 6.51
CA LEU A 15 11.25 6.65 5.53
C LEU A 15 9.81 6.20 5.30
N ASP A 16 9.52 4.90 5.23
CA ASP A 16 8.15 4.41 5.13
C ASP A 16 7.31 4.84 6.34
N ARG A 17 7.86 4.74 7.56
CA ARG A 17 7.19 5.23 8.78
C ARG A 17 7.00 6.74 8.79
N LEU A 18 8.00 7.52 8.34
CA LEU A 18 7.88 8.98 8.15
C LEU A 18 6.70 9.30 7.22
N PHE A 19 6.60 8.51 6.17
CA PHE A 19 5.63 8.64 5.10
C PHE A 19 4.22 8.18 5.47
N GLU A 20 4.07 7.30 6.45
CA GLU A 20 2.79 6.87 7.03
C GLU A 20 2.39 7.68 8.28
N ASN A 21 3.20 8.68 8.66
CA ASN A 21 2.99 9.55 9.81
C ASN A 21 3.03 8.81 11.17
N GLU A 22 3.73 7.66 11.21
CA GLU A 22 3.94 6.83 12.41
C GLU A 22 5.32 7.06 13.05
N ILE A 23 6.01 8.12 12.64
CA ILE A 23 7.39 8.36 13.05
C ILE A 23 7.50 8.93 14.46
N THR A 24 8.48 8.44 15.22
CA THR A 24 8.83 8.99 16.54
C THR A 24 9.95 10.03 16.42
N GLU A 25 10.06 10.96 17.37
CA GLU A 25 11.16 11.95 17.40
C GLU A 25 12.56 11.31 17.33
N LYS A 26 12.74 10.15 17.97
CA LYS A 26 13.98 9.35 17.93
C LYS A 26 14.32 8.85 16.52
N ASP A 27 13.30 8.52 15.74
CA ASP A 27 13.46 8.02 14.36
C ASP A 27 13.90 9.17 13.44
N ILE A 28 13.37 10.37 13.64
CA ILE A 28 13.78 11.58 12.91
C ILE A 28 15.26 11.88 13.14
N LEU A 29 15.72 11.82 14.40
CA LEU A 29 17.13 12.01 14.74
C LEU A 29 18.02 10.93 14.10
N THR A 30 17.54 9.69 14.04
CA THR A 30 18.24 8.59 13.37
C THR A 30 18.37 8.83 11.87
N ILE A 31 17.28 9.22 11.20
CA ILE A 31 17.29 9.59 9.78
C ILE A 31 18.29 10.73 9.53
N GLN A 32 18.24 11.78 10.32
CA GLN A 32 19.13 12.93 10.19
C GLN A 32 20.59 12.53 10.36
N THR A 33 20.89 11.66 11.33
CA THR A 33 22.25 11.13 11.57
C THR A 33 22.74 10.30 10.38
N ILE A 34 21.91 9.41 9.83
CA ILE A 34 22.26 8.57 8.66
C ILE A 34 22.53 9.45 7.43
N ILE A 35 21.71 10.47 7.21
CA ILE A 35 21.82 11.38 6.07
C ILE A 35 23.04 12.31 6.19
N GLN A 36 23.31 12.84 7.38
CA GLN A 36 24.47 13.71 7.61
C GLN A 36 25.79 12.96 7.46
N ASN A 37 25.84 11.70 7.88
CA ASN A 37 27.04 10.88 7.80
C ASN A 37 27.30 10.29 6.40
N ASN A 38 26.29 10.28 5.51
CA ASN A 38 26.44 9.69 4.19
C ASN A 38 25.72 10.49 3.08
N PRO A 39 26.46 11.21 2.21
CA PRO A 39 25.88 12.00 1.14
C PRO A 39 25.14 11.17 0.07
N ALA A 40 25.42 9.86 -0.05
CA ALA A 40 24.66 8.97 -0.93
C ALA A 40 23.25 8.71 -0.36
N MET A 41 23.11 8.62 0.96
CA MET A 41 21.82 8.44 1.63
C MET A 41 20.94 9.69 1.53
N LEU A 42 21.54 10.88 1.54
CA LEU A 42 20.83 12.13 1.25
C LEU A 42 20.20 12.13 -0.15
N ARG A 43 20.95 11.70 -1.17
CA ARG A 43 20.43 11.60 -2.55
C ARG A 43 19.31 10.57 -2.65
N TYR A 44 19.45 9.44 -1.96
CA TYR A 44 18.43 8.42 -1.88
C TYR A 44 17.13 8.94 -1.23
N TYR A 45 17.25 9.66 -0.11
CA TYR A 45 16.13 10.32 0.56
C TYR A 45 15.38 11.26 -0.39
N PHE A 46 16.08 12.16 -1.07
CA PHE A 46 15.44 13.08 -2.03
C PHE A 46 14.71 12.34 -3.14
N ARG A 47 15.29 11.25 -3.66
CA ARG A 47 14.65 10.42 -4.69
C ARG A 47 13.36 9.77 -4.18
N CYS A 48 13.34 9.30 -2.93
CA CYS A 48 12.13 8.76 -2.31
C CYS A 48 11.04 9.82 -2.13
N VAL A 49 11.40 11.02 -1.69
CA VAL A 49 10.47 12.15 -1.56
C VAL A 49 9.92 12.58 -2.92
N GLU A 50 10.78 12.69 -3.93
CA GLU A 50 10.39 13.01 -5.30
C GLU A 50 9.40 11.99 -5.85
N LEU A 51 9.71 10.69 -5.74
CA LEU A 51 8.82 9.61 -6.18
C LEU A 51 7.46 9.68 -5.48
N LYS A 52 7.45 9.86 -4.15
CA LYS A 52 6.20 9.90 -3.39
C LYS A 52 5.37 11.15 -3.71
N SER A 53 6.03 12.30 -3.91
CA SER A 53 5.36 13.53 -4.34
C SER A 53 4.77 13.41 -5.75
N GLY A 54 5.48 12.74 -6.66
CA GLY A 54 5.00 12.42 -8.01
C GLY A 54 3.78 11.49 -7.97
N LEU A 55 3.81 10.43 -7.16
CA LEU A 55 2.65 9.53 -6.98
C LEU A 55 1.43 10.27 -6.41
N HIS A 56 1.64 11.18 -5.46
CA HIS A 56 0.56 12.02 -4.93
C HIS A 56 0.00 12.97 -5.99
N GLN A 57 0.85 13.54 -6.84
CA GLN A 57 0.42 14.36 -7.97
C GLN A 57 -0.38 13.55 -9.00
N LEU A 58 0.03 12.32 -9.33
CA LEU A 58 -0.77 11.43 -10.19
C LEU A 58 -2.13 11.12 -9.58
N LYS A 59 -2.20 10.82 -8.29
CA LYS A 59 -3.48 10.61 -7.58
C LYS A 59 -4.36 11.87 -7.63
N SER A 60 -3.75 13.05 -7.55
CA SER A 60 -4.46 14.31 -7.69
C SER A 60 -4.91 14.60 -9.13
N LEU A 61 -4.14 14.16 -10.13
CA LEU A 61 -4.53 14.21 -11.54
C LEU A 61 -5.71 13.28 -11.81
N ASP A 62 -5.79 12.12 -11.17
CA ASP A 62 -6.95 11.22 -11.26
C ASP A 62 -8.24 11.94 -10.79
N THR A 63 -8.13 12.77 -9.73
CA THR A 63 -9.23 13.62 -9.27
C THR A 63 -9.50 14.87 -10.13
N VAL A 64 -8.50 15.41 -10.82
CA VAL A 64 -8.61 16.64 -11.65
C VAL A 64 -8.94 16.32 -13.12
N CYS A 65 -8.64 15.12 -13.61
CA CYS A 65 -8.98 14.63 -14.96
C CYS A 65 -10.41 14.09 -15.05
N SER A 66 -11.22 14.20 -14.00
CA SER A 66 -12.66 13.95 -14.07
C SER A 66 -13.51 15.21 -14.32
N PRO A 67 -13.35 15.91 -15.47
CA PRO A 67 -14.46 16.61 -16.08
C PRO A 67 -14.74 16.14 -17.51
N LEU A 68 -14.14 15.04 -17.97
CA LEU A 68 -14.61 14.37 -19.17
C LEU A 68 -15.18 13.02 -18.77
N GLY A 69 -16.52 12.94 -18.78
CA GLY A 69 -17.23 11.69 -19.05
C GLY A 69 -16.90 11.22 -20.47
N GLN A 70 -15.64 10.86 -20.70
CA GLN A 70 -15.30 10.03 -21.83
C GLN A 70 -15.87 8.67 -21.52
N ASN A 71 -16.91 8.33 -22.28
CA ASN A 71 -17.63 7.09 -22.21
C ASN A 71 -16.67 5.98 -22.65
N TYR A 72 -15.83 5.51 -21.73
CA TYR A 72 -14.87 4.43 -21.99
C TYR A 72 -15.56 3.18 -22.53
N ASP A 73 -16.86 3.02 -22.22
CA ASP A 73 -17.73 1.99 -22.78
C ASP A 73 -17.77 2.02 -24.31
N ASP A 74 -17.79 3.19 -24.95
CA ASP A 74 -17.81 3.29 -26.42
C ASP A 74 -16.45 2.90 -27.02
N MET A 75 -15.36 3.29 -26.35
CA MET A 75 -14.00 2.91 -26.75
C MET A 75 -13.77 1.41 -26.59
N PHE A 76 -14.21 0.82 -25.47
CA PHE A 76 -14.13 -0.62 -25.23
C PHE A 76 -15.02 -1.41 -26.18
N TRP A 77 -16.20 -0.88 -26.52
CA TRP A 77 -17.08 -1.47 -27.51
C TRP A 77 -16.43 -1.49 -28.90
N GLU A 78 -15.78 -0.41 -29.31
CA GLU A 78 -15.07 -0.33 -30.60
C GLU A 78 -13.89 -1.32 -30.64
N LEU A 79 -13.09 -1.39 -29.58
CA LEU A 79 -12.01 -2.38 -29.45
C LEU A 79 -12.54 -3.82 -29.52
N ALA A 80 -13.70 -4.10 -28.91
CA ALA A 80 -14.33 -5.41 -28.99
C ALA A 80 -14.83 -5.76 -30.41
N GLN A 81 -15.20 -4.77 -31.23
CA GLN A 81 -15.50 -5.02 -32.64
C GLN A 81 -14.22 -5.29 -33.44
N TYR A 82 -13.14 -4.57 -33.17
CA TYR A 82 -11.85 -4.81 -33.81
C TYR A 82 -11.33 -6.23 -33.54
N GLU A 83 -11.48 -6.73 -32.31
CA GLU A 83 -11.07 -8.09 -31.93
C GLU A 83 -11.75 -9.18 -32.76
N LYS A 84 -13.05 -9.01 -33.09
CA LYS A 84 -13.78 -9.97 -33.95
C LYS A 84 -13.21 -10.08 -35.36
N THR A 85 -12.54 -9.04 -35.82
CA THR A 85 -11.94 -8.95 -37.15
C THR A 85 -10.42 -9.06 -37.12
N ALA A 86 -9.83 -9.29 -35.94
CA ALA A 86 -8.39 -9.35 -35.79
C ALA A 86 -7.81 -10.55 -36.57
N PRO A 87 -6.74 -10.35 -37.34
CA PRO A 87 -6.11 -11.43 -38.10
C PRO A 87 -5.54 -12.48 -37.16
N ALA A 88 -5.73 -13.76 -37.51
CA ALA A 88 -5.18 -14.87 -36.73
C ALA A 88 -3.65 -14.80 -36.73
N VAL A 89 -3.07 -14.53 -35.55
CA VAL A 89 -1.62 -14.57 -35.36
C VAL A 89 -1.19 -16.04 -35.30
N ALA A 90 -0.39 -16.48 -36.26
CA ALA A 90 0.24 -17.79 -36.22
C ALA A 90 1.31 -17.79 -35.12
N LEU A 91 0.95 -18.26 -33.93
CA LEU A 91 1.90 -18.50 -32.86
C LEU A 91 2.83 -19.65 -33.27
N PRO A 92 4.15 -19.55 -33.01
CA PRO A 92 5.05 -20.68 -33.15
C PRO A 92 4.48 -21.86 -32.38
N ARG A 93 4.29 -22.99 -33.06
CA ARG A 93 3.76 -24.22 -32.46
C ARG A 93 4.64 -24.57 -31.27
N ALA A 94 4.12 -24.40 -30.05
CA ALA A 94 4.81 -24.85 -28.85
C ALA A 94 5.15 -26.34 -29.03
N GLN A 95 6.40 -26.70 -28.74
CA GLN A 95 6.82 -28.09 -28.66
C GLN A 95 5.82 -28.86 -27.80
N PRO A 96 5.57 -30.15 -28.10
CA PRO A 96 4.60 -30.94 -27.36
C PRO A 96 4.85 -30.80 -25.87
N ALA A 97 3.83 -30.32 -25.15
CA ALA A 97 3.88 -30.11 -23.72
C ALA A 97 4.38 -31.40 -23.06
N ALA A 98 5.35 -31.27 -22.17
CA ALA A 98 5.77 -32.35 -21.30
C ALA A 98 4.51 -32.98 -20.66
N PRO A 99 4.47 -34.31 -20.46
CA PRO A 99 3.33 -34.98 -19.88
C PRO A 99 2.92 -34.26 -18.59
N PRO A 100 1.61 -34.04 -18.37
CA PRO A 100 1.13 -33.24 -17.26
C PRO A 100 1.71 -33.81 -15.97
N GLU A 101 2.52 -32.99 -15.31
CA GLU A 101 3.03 -33.28 -13.98
C GLU A 101 1.80 -33.45 -13.09
N ILE A 102 1.72 -34.58 -12.39
CA ILE A 102 0.61 -34.92 -11.52
C ILE A 102 0.50 -33.80 -10.50
N MET A 103 -0.45 -32.89 -10.69
CA MET A 103 -0.70 -31.81 -9.75
C MET A 103 -1.16 -32.45 -8.45
N HIS A 104 -0.25 -32.52 -7.48
CA HIS A 104 -0.60 -32.85 -6.12
C HIS A 104 -1.62 -31.81 -5.65
N THR A 105 -2.85 -32.26 -5.42
CA THR A 105 -3.86 -31.49 -4.70
C THR A 105 -3.27 -31.10 -3.36
N LEU A 106 -2.83 -29.85 -3.25
CA LEU A 106 -2.48 -29.23 -1.98
C LEU A 106 -3.76 -29.20 -1.16
N ASP A 107 -3.88 -30.14 -0.23
CA ASP A 107 -4.94 -30.13 0.78
C ASP A 107 -4.91 -28.78 1.48
N ARG A 108 -5.92 -27.96 1.19
CA ARG A 108 -6.08 -26.64 1.77
C ARG A 108 -6.47 -26.85 3.24
N LEU A 109 -5.47 -26.83 4.12
CA LEU A 109 -5.68 -26.88 5.56
C LEU A 109 -6.72 -25.81 5.95
N PRO A 110 -7.76 -26.16 6.72
CA PRO A 110 -8.75 -25.20 7.16
C PRO A 110 -8.06 -24.10 7.95
N SER A 111 -8.21 -22.85 7.49
CA SER A 111 -7.67 -21.67 8.16
C SER A 111 -8.39 -21.47 9.48
N GLU A 112 -7.86 -22.02 10.56
CA GLU A 112 -8.33 -21.73 11.91
C GLU A 112 -8.22 -20.22 12.17
N ARG A 113 -9.37 -19.57 12.35
CA ARG A 113 -9.41 -18.13 12.66
C ARG A 113 -8.82 -17.92 14.06
N LYS A 114 -7.54 -17.54 14.12
CA LYS A 114 -6.87 -17.17 15.36
C LYS A 114 -7.35 -15.79 15.80
N ILE A 115 -8.30 -15.74 16.72
CA ILE A 115 -8.67 -14.51 17.41
C ILE A 115 -7.50 -14.12 18.32
N SER A 116 -6.80 -13.04 18.01
CA SER A 116 -5.72 -12.54 18.85
C SER A 116 -6.28 -12.00 20.18
N LYS A 117 -5.58 -12.27 21.28
CA LYS A 117 -5.90 -11.72 22.62
C LYS A 117 -5.94 -10.18 22.61
N THR A 118 -5.12 -9.56 21.75
CA THR A 118 -5.12 -8.10 21.57
C THR A 118 -6.40 -7.58 20.94
N SER A 119 -7.03 -8.36 20.05
CA SER A 119 -8.30 -8.00 19.42
C SER A 119 -9.44 -7.95 20.44
N ILE A 120 -9.46 -8.88 21.40
CA ILE A 120 -10.44 -8.88 22.48
C ILE A 120 -10.20 -7.69 23.42
N PHE A 121 -8.94 -7.40 23.75
CA PHE A 121 -8.60 -6.24 24.57
C PHE A 121 -9.02 -4.92 23.92
N SER A 122 -8.74 -4.74 22.63
CA SER A 122 -9.16 -3.56 21.87
C SER A 122 -10.67 -3.38 21.85
N LEU A 123 -11.43 -4.48 21.76
CA LEU A 123 -12.90 -4.45 21.81
C LEU A 123 -13.40 -3.95 23.16
N ILE A 124 -12.82 -4.44 24.26
CA ILE A 124 -13.20 -4.03 25.62
C ILE A 124 -12.89 -2.55 25.84
N VAL A 125 -11.69 -2.09 25.46
CA VAL A 125 -11.30 -0.68 25.60
C VAL A 125 -12.23 0.23 24.80
N SER A 126 -12.55 -0.15 23.56
CA SER A 126 -13.52 0.55 22.72
C SER A 126 -14.89 0.65 23.38
N ALA A 127 -15.42 -0.46 23.90
CA ALA A 127 -16.72 -0.49 24.56
C ALA A 127 -16.77 0.41 25.81
N VAL A 128 -15.71 0.40 26.62
CA VAL A 128 -15.59 1.26 27.82
C VAL A 128 -15.52 2.74 27.43
N ALA A 129 -14.77 3.09 26.38
CA ALA A 129 -14.68 4.48 25.91
C ALA A 129 -16.04 5.02 25.45
N ILE A 130 -16.81 4.22 24.70
CA ILE A 130 -18.16 4.59 24.26
C ILE A 130 -19.09 4.77 25.46
N LEU A 131 -19.06 3.85 26.42
CA LEU A 131 -19.84 3.96 27.66
C LEU A 131 -19.50 5.24 28.40
N PHE A 132 -18.21 5.57 28.52
CA PHE A 132 -17.74 6.78 29.17
C PHE A 132 -18.23 8.04 28.46
N LEU A 133 -18.19 8.08 27.12
CA LEU A 133 -18.73 9.19 26.34
C LEU A 133 -20.23 9.39 26.57
N VAL A 134 -21.01 8.30 26.63
CA VAL A 134 -22.46 8.38 26.88
C VAL A 134 -22.75 8.89 28.29
N LEU A 135 -22.02 8.39 29.30
CA LEU A 135 -22.15 8.87 30.67
C LEU A 135 -21.73 10.34 30.78
N PHE A 136 -20.62 10.72 30.14
CA PHE A 136 -20.17 12.09 30.12
C PHE A 136 -21.20 13.01 29.45
N ALA A 137 -21.76 12.63 28.30
CA ALA A 137 -22.81 13.41 27.65
C ALA A 137 -24.07 13.60 28.52
N ARG A 138 -24.41 12.61 29.35
CA ARG A 138 -25.59 12.67 30.23
C ARG A 138 -25.35 13.41 31.53
N PHE A 139 -24.15 13.29 32.11
CA PHE A 139 -23.83 13.79 33.45
C PHE A 139 -22.88 14.99 33.44
N ALA A 140 -22.39 15.44 32.28
CA ALA A 140 -21.59 16.65 32.19
C ALA A 140 -22.46 17.86 32.60
N PRO A 141 -21.99 18.68 33.56
CA PRO A 141 -22.71 19.89 33.92
C PRO A 141 -22.76 20.85 32.73
N PRO A 142 -23.89 21.57 32.54
CA PRO A 142 -23.95 22.61 31.53
C PRO A 142 -22.87 23.64 31.83
N LYS A 143 -22.13 24.07 30.79
CA LYS A 143 -21.17 25.17 30.92
C LYS A 143 -21.90 26.40 31.48
N SER A 144 -21.61 26.74 32.75
CA SER A 144 -21.86 28.08 33.30
C SER A 144 -20.80 29.03 32.82
#